data_AF-A0A6N3FNG4-F1
#
_entry.id   AF-A0A6N3FNG4-F1
#
_cell.length_a   1.000
_cell.length_b   1.000
_cell.length_c   1.000
_cell.angle_alpha   90.00
_cell.angle_beta   90.00
_cell.angle_gamma   90.00
#
_symmetry.space_group_name_H-M   'P 1'
#
loop_
_entity.id
_entity.type
_entity.pdbx_description
1 polymer ?
#
loop_
_entity_poly.entity_id
_entity_poly.type
_entity_poly.pdbx_seq_one_letter_code
_entity_poly.pdbx_strand_id
1 'polypeptide(L)'
;MLGKKLKVLVSTLILLSIPISVMASPRAIISDSVIIDKGDGSVVIPPSEVLGEILNDKASLSNKGSITIKLADAKNNQSKEGVEFSMSKIADVEDGLYKVKDDYKSVEVDLNNIKTANDLELAVELFKKVAKTDNLMKTNANGECNIEDLDVGVYLVYAKNIANYDNITPFIVSIPSWNEKDKSMSYDIQVIPKHTEIVKKEKPKVPATAYDGNSIYLALGGIGLIGSATLFFNARKKE
;
A
#
# COMPACT_ATOMS: atom_id res chain seq x y z
N MET A 1 -66.33 -24.20 -62.10
CA MET A 1 -65.79 -24.74 -60.85
C MET A 1 -64.50 -24.00 -60.49
N LEU A 2 -64.39 -23.59 -59.24
CA LEU A 2 -63.19 -23.13 -58.52
C LEU A 2 -62.44 -21.90 -59.06
N GLY A 3 -62.73 -20.76 -58.43
CA GLY A 3 -62.00 -19.51 -58.65
C GLY A 3 -60.65 -19.46 -57.94
N LYS A 4 -59.86 -18.46 -58.32
CA LYS A 4 -58.85 -17.82 -57.49
C LYS A 4 -58.65 -16.37 -57.98
N LYS A 5 -59.30 -15.44 -57.29
CA LYS A 5 -58.90 -14.02 -57.23
C LYS A 5 -58.26 -13.79 -55.87
N LEU A 6 -57.02 -13.30 -55.82
CA LEU A 6 -56.52 -12.44 -54.74
C LEU A 6 -55.15 -11.90 -55.17
N LYS A 7 -55.10 -10.67 -55.69
CA LYS A 7 -54.88 -9.40 -54.96
C LYS A 7 -53.47 -9.32 -54.34
N VAL A 8 -52.66 -8.52 -55.03
CA VAL A 8 -51.41 -7.89 -54.61
C VAL A 8 -51.58 -7.30 -53.22
N LEU A 9 -50.63 -7.60 -52.32
CA LEU A 9 -50.53 -6.98 -51.01
C LEU A 9 -49.12 -6.41 -50.87
N VAL A 10 -49.07 -5.08 -50.93
CA VAL A 10 -47.90 -4.23 -50.70
C VAL A 10 -47.50 -4.37 -49.23
N SER A 11 -46.30 -4.90 -48.98
CA SER A 11 -45.72 -5.00 -47.64
C SER A 11 -45.01 -3.68 -47.32
N THR A 12 -45.66 -2.85 -46.53
CA THR A 12 -45.15 -1.59 -46.01
C THR A 12 -44.15 -1.90 -44.89
N LEU A 13 -42.86 -1.59 -45.11
CA LEU A 13 -41.80 -1.71 -44.12
C LEU A 13 -41.92 -0.55 -43.12
N ILE A 14 -42.48 -0.82 -41.94
CA ILE A 14 -42.53 0.14 -40.84
C ILE A 14 -41.21 0.05 -40.08
N LEU A 15 -40.29 0.99 -40.31
CA LEU A 15 -39.11 1.21 -39.48
C LEU A 15 -39.54 1.90 -38.18
N LEU A 16 -39.93 1.13 -37.17
CA LEU A 16 -40.05 1.64 -35.81
C LEU A 16 -38.64 1.75 -35.21
N SER A 17 -38.17 3.00 -35.13
CA SER A 17 -37.00 3.41 -34.37
C SER A 17 -37.20 3.07 -32.90
N ILE A 18 -36.50 2.06 -32.41
CA ILE A 18 -36.39 1.79 -30.97
C ILE A 18 -35.35 2.79 -30.43
N PRO A 19 -35.67 3.66 -29.45
CA PRO A 19 -34.63 4.37 -28.75
C PRO A 19 -33.81 3.32 -28.00
N ILE A 20 -32.50 3.28 -28.26
CA ILE A 20 -31.55 2.56 -27.42
C ILE A 20 -31.56 3.29 -26.08
N SER A 21 -32.40 2.82 -25.16
CA SER A 21 -32.25 3.15 -23.76
C SER A 21 -30.91 2.54 -23.33
N VAL A 22 -29.89 3.39 -23.22
CA VAL A 22 -28.70 3.08 -22.44
C VAL A 22 -29.20 2.82 -21.03
N MET A 23 -29.44 1.55 -20.69
CA MET A 23 -29.53 1.13 -19.31
C MET A 23 -28.13 1.31 -18.74
N ALA A 24 -27.85 2.50 -18.21
CA ALA A 24 -26.86 2.63 -17.17
C ALA A 24 -27.30 1.64 -16.08
N SER A 25 -26.54 0.55 -15.93
CA SER A 25 -26.67 -0.30 -14.76
C SER A 25 -26.57 0.63 -13.55
N PRO A 26 -27.58 0.69 -12.67
CA PRO A 26 -27.36 1.33 -11.40
C PRO A 26 -26.23 0.54 -10.76
N ARG A 27 -25.02 1.12 -10.69
CA ARG A 27 -24.06 0.71 -9.66
C ARG A 27 -24.84 0.91 -8.37
N ALA A 28 -25.41 -0.18 -7.85
CA ALA A 28 -25.91 -0.20 -6.51
C ALA A 28 -24.73 0.28 -5.67
N ILE A 29 -24.88 1.44 -5.04
CA ILE A 29 -23.97 1.86 -3.99
C ILE A 29 -24.27 0.88 -2.86
N ILE A 30 -23.53 -0.24 -2.87
CA ILE A 30 -23.48 -1.15 -1.75
C ILE A 30 -22.67 -0.40 -0.70
N SER A 31 -23.34 0.09 0.33
CA SER A 31 -22.70 0.72 1.49
C SER A 31 -22.00 -0.29 2.42
N ASP A 32 -21.75 -1.53 1.98
CA ASP A 32 -20.95 -2.51 2.71
C ASP A 32 -19.47 -2.28 2.42
N SER A 33 -18.96 -1.16 2.91
CA SER A 33 -17.54 -1.08 3.20
C SER A 33 -17.22 -2.15 4.24
N VAL A 34 -16.49 -3.20 3.86
CA VAL A 34 -15.80 -4.03 4.84
C VAL A 34 -14.81 -3.13 5.54
N ILE A 35 -15.20 -2.69 6.74
CA ILE A 35 -14.25 -2.15 7.70
C ILE A 35 -13.44 -3.36 8.17
N ILE A 36 -12.20 -3.49 7.72
CA ILE A 36 -11.18 -4.27 8.44
C ILE A 36 -10.89 -3.50 9.73
N ASP A 37 -11.83 -3.50 10.67
CA ASP A 37 -11.65 -3.05 12.05
C ASP A 37 -11.86 -4.24 12.95
N LYS A 38 -10.74 -4.92 13.20
CA LYS A 38 -10.33 -5.23 14.57
C LYS A 38 -8.82 -5.06 14.64
N GLY A 39 -8.39 -4.22 15.59
CA GLY A 39 -7.00 -3.87 15.87
C GLY A 39 -6.10 -4.99 16.38
N ASP A 40 -6.02 -6.12 15.66
CA ASP A 40 -4.92 -7.08 15.75
C ASP A 40 -4.08 -7.15 14.45
N GLY A 41 -4.61 -6.62 13.33
CA GLY A 41 -3.99 -6.69 12.02
C GLY A 41 -3.80 -8.11 11.51
N SER A 42 -4.76 -8.98 11.80
CA SER A 42 -4.88 -10.29 11.17
C SER A 42 -6.08 -10.29 10.21
N VAL A 43 -5.92 -11.05 9.13
CA VAL A 43 -6.85 -11.30 8.00
C VAL A 43 -6.72 -10.33 6.84
N VAL A 44 -6.01 -10.73 5.76
CA VAL A 44 -6.12 -10.02 4.47
C VAL A 44 -5.94 -10.87 3.20
N ILE A 45 -5.98 -12.20 3.32
CA ILE A 45 -5.92 -13.12 2.18
C ILE A 45 -6.85 -14.31 2.48
N PRO A 46 -7.95 -14.52 1.74
CA PRO A 46 -8.84 -15.67 1.90
C PRO A 46 -8.07 -16.99 1.77
N PRO A 47 -8.38 -18.01 2.58
CA PRO A 47 -7.84 -19.36 2.39
C PRO A 47 -8.16 -19.88 0.98
N SER A 48 -7.25 -20.64 0.41
CA SER A 48 -7.40 -21.18 -0.96
C SER A 48 -8.63 -22.09 -1.10
N GLU A 49 -9.03 -22.78 -0.03
CA GLU A 49 -10.25 -23.59 -0.02
C GLU A 49 -11.50 -22.73 -0.26
N VAL A 50 -11.56 -21.56 0.38
CA VAL A 50 -12.66 -20.60 0.25
C VAL A 50 -12.64 -19.93 -1.13
N LEU A 51 -11.46 -19.61 -1.65
CA LEU A 51 -11.32 -19.08 -3.01
C LEU A 51 -11.76 -20.07 -4.08
N GLY A 52 -11.36 -21.34 -3.94
CA GLY A 52 -11.73 -22.40 -4.89
C GLY A 52 -13.23 -22.53 -4.98
N GLU A 53 -13.94 -22.58 -3.85
CA GLU A 53 -15.39 -22.71 -3.83
C GLU A 53 -16.13 -21.50 -4.46
N ILE A 54 -15.59 -20.29 -4.32
CA ILE A 54 -16.31 -19.06 -4.67
C ILE A 54 -15.91 -18.53 -6.06
N LEU A 55 -14.66 -18.73 -6.48
CA LEU A 55 -14.16 -18.33 -7.80
C LEU A 55 -14.21 -19.46 -8.82
N ASN A 56 -15.12 -20.43 -8.60
CA ASN A 56 -15.35 -21.61 -9.44
C ASN A 56 -15.75 -21.30 -10.89
N ASP A 57 -16.13 -20.05 -11.20
CA ASP A 57 -16.40 -19.61 -12.56
C ASP A 57 -15.42 -18.52 -13.03
N LYS A 58 -15.06 -18.58 -14.33
CA LYS A 58 -14.19 -17.57 -14.95
C LYS A 58 -14.83 -16.17 -14.94
N ALA A 59 -16.15 -16.09 -14.78
CA ALA A 59 -16.86 -14.83 -14.67
C ALA A 59 -16.48 -14.09 -13.37
N SER A 60 -16.35 -14.78 -12.25
CA SER A 60 -15.92 -14.17 -10.99
C SER A 60 -14.49 -13.64 -11.02
N LEU A 61 -13.60 -14.27 -11.79
CA LEU A 61 -12.24 -13.77 -12.02
C LEU A 61 -12.17 -12.52 -12.91
N SER A 62 -13.23 -12.25 -13.69
CA SER A 62 -13.34 -11.02 -14.50
C SER A 62 -13.90 -9.83 -13.72
N ASN A 63 -14.38 -10.05 -12.48
CA ASN A 63 -14.82 -8.97 -11.61
C ASN A 63 -13.65 -8.05 -11.28
N LYS A 64 -13.99 -6.78 -11.10
CA LYS A 64 -13.06 -5.72 -10.72
C LYS A 64 -13.36 -5.27 -9.32
N GLY A 65 -12.33 -4.91 -8.58
CA GLY A 65 -12.43 -4.37 -7.23
C GLY A 65 -11.84 -2.98 -7.10
N SER A 66 -11.89 -2.47 -5.87
CA SER A 66 -11.27 -1.22 -5.47
C SER A 66 -10.63 -1.36 -4.10
N ILE A 67 -9.62 -0.53 -3.84
CA ILE A 67 -8.98 -0.43 -2.53
C ILE A 67 -8.99 1.04 -2.12
N THR A 68 -9.66 1.32 -1.01
CA THR A 68 -9.61 2.59 -0.29
C THR A 68 -8.72 2.47 0.94
N ILE A 69 -7.68 3.28 1.02
CA ILE A 69 -6.81 3.38 2.19
C ILE A 69 -7.23 4.60 3.00
N LYS A 70 -7.45 4.41 4.30
CA LYS A 70 -7.80 5.47 5.25
C LYS A 70 -6.80 5.49 6.40
N LEU A 71 -6.06 6.58 6.53
CA LEU A 71 -5.12 6.77 7.63
C LEU A 71 -5.86 7.09 8.94
N ALA A 72 -5.52 6.35 10.00
CA ALA A 72 -5.92 6.66 11.36
C ALA A 72 -5.25 7.94 11.86
N ASP A 73 -5.79 8.55 12.90
CA ASP A 73 -5.18 9.74 13.50
C ASP A 73 -3.88 9.36 14.22
N ALA A 74 -2.77 10.02 13.85
CA ALA A 74 -1.50 9.87 14.55
C ALA A 74 -1.59 10.52 15.94
N LYS A 75 -0.89 9.97 16.95
CA LYS A 75 -0.98 10.47 18.34
C LYS A 75 -0.64 11.96 18.49
N ASN A 76 0.22 12.47 17.60
CA ASN A 76 0.68 13.86 17.61
C ASN A 76 -0.12 14.77 16.65
N ASN A 77 -1.32 14.35 16.20
CA ASN A 77 -2.16 15.07 15.25
C ASN A 77 -1.41 15.52 13.98
N GLN A 78 -0.47 14.69 13.52
CA GLN A 78 0.27 14.95 12.28
C GLN A 78 -0.68 14.95 11.09
N SER A 79 -0.37 15.76 10.08
CA SER A 79 -1.14 15.78 8.85
C SER A 79 -1.13 14.40 8.20
N LYS A 80 -2.32 13.97 7.76
CA LYS A 80 -2.52 12.74 6.98
C LYS A 80 -2.47 12.99 5.48
N GLU A 81 -2.34 14.26 5.07
CA GLU A 81 -2.34 14.68 3.67
C GLU A 81 -0.99 14.43 3.01
N GLY A 82 -1.04 14.00 1.75
CA GLY A 82 0.13 13.92 0.90
C GLY A 82 1.05 12.73 1.16
N VAL A 83 0.62 11.75 1.95
CA VAL A 83 1.27 10.44 2.03
C VAL A 83 1.12 9.74 0.69
N GLU A 84 2.24 9.30 0.12
CA GLU A 84 2.28 8.63 -1.17
C GLU A 84 2.47 7.12 -0.96
N PHE A 85 1.46 6.37 -1.35
CA PHE A 85 1.47 4.91 -1.38
C PHE A 85 1.89 4.41 -2.76
N SER A 86 2.61 3.30 -2.76
CA SER A 86 2.78 2.46 -3.93
C SER A 86 2.04 1.14 -3.72
N MET A 87 1.43 0.63 -4.79
CA MET A 87 0.79 -0.67 -4.80
C MET A 87 1.19 -1.48 -6.03
N SER A 88 1.48 -2.76 -5.83
CA SER A 88 1.93 -3.68 -6.86
C SER A 88 1.15 -5.00 -6.77
N LYS A 89 0.68 -5.53 -7.90
CA LYS A 89 0.04 -6.85 -7.94
C LYS A 89 1.13 -7.92 -7.86
N ILE A 90 1.15 -8.71 -6.79
CA ILE A 90 2.21 -9.70 -6.53
C ILE A 90 1.79 -11.13 -6.86
N ALA A 91 0.49 -11.42 -6.91
CA ALA A 91 -0.02 -12.71 -7.33
C ALA A 91 -1.36 -12.59 -8.06
N ASP A 92 -1.58 -13.50 -9.00
CA ASP A 92 -2.87 -13.77 -9.62
C ASP A 92 -3.58 -14.91 -8.87
N VAL A 93 -4.88 -15.08 -9.09
CA VAL A 93 -5.64 -16.24 -8.60
C VAL A 93 -5.98 -17.12 -9.79
N GLU A 94 -5.50 -18.36 -9.77
CA GLU A 94 -5.74 -19.37 -10.80
C GLU A 94 -6.20 -20.66 -10.13
N ASP A 95 -7.36 -21.18 -10.55
CA ASP A 95 -7.97 -22.41 -10.02
C ASP A 95 -8.08 -22.41 -8.47
N GLY A 96 -8.46 -21.28 -7.89
CA GLY A 96 -8.59 -21.10 -6.43
C GLY A 96 -7.27 -20.97 -5.68
N LEU A 97 -6.13 -20.94 -6.38
CA LEU A 97 -4.80 -20.84 -5.79
C LEU A 97 -4.13 -19.52 -6.12
N TYR A 98 -3.37 -18.99 -5.17
CA TYR A 98 -2.51 -17.84 -5.40
C TYR A 98 -1.29 -18.27 -6.21
N LYS A 99 -1.06 -17.58 -7.34
CA LYS A 99 0.09 -17.75 -8.22
C LYS A 99 0.92 -16.47 -8.21
N VAL A 100 2.05 -16.52 -7.52
CA VAL A 100 3.01 -15.40 -7.49
C VAL A 100 3.46 -15.08 -8.91
N LYS A 101 3.39 -13.80 -9.30
CA LYS A 101 3.75 -13.35 -10.65
C LYS A 101 5.25 -13.55 -10.92
N ASP A 102 5.61 -13.71 -12.18
CA ASP A 102 6.99 -13.97 -12.62
C ASP A 102 8.01 -12.95 -12.06
N ASP A 103 7.64 -11.68 -12.04
CA ASP A 103 8.44 -10.58 -11.50
C ASP A 103 8.82 -10.74 -10.01
N TYR A 104 8.12 -11.61 -9.28
CA TYR A 104 8.29 -11.84 -7.85
C TYR A 104 8.67 -13.29 -7.51
N LYS A 105 8.93 -14.15 -8.49
CA LYS A 105 9.27 -15.57 -8.25
C LYS A 105 10.52 -15.75 -7.39
N SER A 106 11.46 -14.82 -7.43
CA SER A 106 12.70 -14.86 -6.62
C SER A 106 12.46 -14.67 -5.12
N VAL A 107 11.25 -14.29 -4.70
CA VAL A 107 10.87 -14.11 -3.29
C VAL A 107 10.71 -15.47 -2.59
N GLU A 108 10.44 -16.55 -3.34
CA GLU A 108 10.28 -17.92 -2.86
C GLU A 108 9.24 -18.09 -1.73
N VAL A 109 8.21 -17.23 -1.72
CA VAL A 109 7.09 -17.28 -0.78
C VAL A 109 5.90 -18.01 -1.40
N ASP A 110 5.36 -19.00 -0.70
CA ASP A 110 4.09 -19.63 -1.04
C ASP A 110 2.94 -18.97 -0.27
N LEU A 111 2.19 -18.12 -0.97
CA LEU A 111 1.03 -17.43 -0.41
C LEU A 111 -0.10 -18.38 0.01
N ASN A 112 -0.15 -19.61 -0.52
CA ASN A 112 -1.18 -20.60 -0.15
C ASN A 112 -0.88 -21.29 1.18
N ASN A 113 0.32 -21.12 1.74
CA ASN A 113 0.74 -21.77 2.99
C ASN A 113 0.99 -20.75 4.13
N ILE A 114 0.49 -19.52 3.99
CA ILE A 114 0.50 -18.51 5.05
C ILE A 114 -0.54 -18.89 6.10
N LYS A 115 -0.10 -19.16 7.34
CA LYS A 115 -0.98 -19.62 8.43
C LYS A 115 -1.05 -18.66 9.59
N THR A 116 0.00 -17.86 9.78
CA THR A 116 0.12 -16.94 10.91
C THR A 116 0.31 -15.50 10.45
N ALA A 117 0.02 -14.55 11.33
CA ALA A 117 0.32 -13.14 11.10
C ALA A 117 1.83 -12.91 10.87
N ASN A 118 2.70 -13.67 11.56
CA ASN A 118 4.14 -13.57 11.39
C ASN A 118 4.59 -14.05 10.00
N ASP A 119 4.00 -15.14 9.48
CA ASP A 119 4.28 -15.60 8.11
C ASP A 119 3.90 -14.52 7.09
N LEU A 120 2.76 -13.87 7.30
CA LEU A 120 2.30 -12.77 6.46
C LEU A 120 3.22 -11.56 6.53
N GLU A 121 3.64 -11.14 7.73
CA GLU A 121 4.58 -10.03 7.93
C GLU A 121 5.94 -10.32 7.24
N LEU A 122 6.47 -11.53 7.38
CA LEU A 122 7.70 -11.95 6.68
C LEU A 122 7.53 -11.93 5.16
N ALA A 123 6.40 -12.44 4.65
CA ALA A 123 6.09 -12.40 3.22
C ALA A 123 6.08 -10.96 2.71
N VAL A 124 5.37 -10.05 3.40
CA VAL A 124 5.31 -8.62 3.08
C VAL A 124 6.70 -8.01 2.99
N GLU A 125 7.57 -8.27 3.96
CA GLU A 125 8.94 -7.75 3.96
C GLU A 125 9.77 -8.27 2.78
N LEU A 126 9.63 -9.55 2.44
CA LEU A 126 10.36 -10.15 1.32
C LEU A 126 9.89 -9.61 -0.03
N PHE A 127 8.57 -9.51 -0.26
CA PHE A 127 8.02 -8.91 -1.47
C PHE A 127 8.43 -7.44 -1.61
N LYS A 128 8.42 -6.68 -0.51
CA LYS A 128 8.81 -5.26 -0.51
C LYS A 128 10.24 -5.03 -0.98
N LYS A 129 11.18 -5.94 -0.69
CA LYS A 129 12.60 -5.81 -1.11
C LYS A 129 12.78 -5.78 -2.63
N VAL A 130 11.87 -6.41 -3.37
CA VAL A 130 11.94 -6.52 -4.84
C VAL A 130 10.79 -5.78 -5.55
N ALA A 131 9.92 -5.11 -4.78
CA ALA A 131 8.73 -4.47 -5.31
C ALA A 131 9.05 -3.36 -6.31
N LYS A 132 8.42 -3.44 -7.48
CA LYS A 132 8.41 -2.36 -8.47
C LYS A 132 7.32 -1.37 -8.08
N THR A 133 7.52 -0.09 -8.37
CA THR A 133 6.46 0.91 -8.23
C THR A 133 5.54 0.79 -9.45
N ASP A 134 4.31 0.26 -9.26
CA ASP A 134 3.31 0.20 -10.32
C ASP A 134 2.32 1.36 -10.19
N ASN A 135 1.46 1.32 -9.18
CA ASN A 135 0.44 2.32 -8.94
C ASN A 135 0.85 3.28 -7.83
N LEU A 136 0.75 4.59 -8.08
CA LEU A 136 1.01 5.63 -7.09
C LEU A 136 -0.30 6.30 -6.68
N MET A 137 -0.56 6.33 -5.37
CA MET A 137 -1.73 6.96 -4.78
C MET A 137 -1.27 7.98 -3.75
N LYS A 138 -2.01 9.07 -3.61
CA LYS A 138 -1.70 10.13 -2.66
C LYS A 138 -2.91 10.46 -1.81
N THR A 139 -2.71 10.55 -0.49
CA THR A 139 -3.79 10.86 0.43
C THR A 139 -4.23 12.33 0.34
N ASN A 140 -5.54 12.54 0.43
CA ASN A 140 -6.16 13.86 0.55
C ASN A 140 -6.06 14.41 2.00
N ALA A 141 -6.63 15.59 2.24
CA ALA A 141 -6.67 16.22 3.57
C ALA A 141 -7.29 15.36 4.68
N ASN A 142 -8.20 14.44 4.34
CA ASN A 142 -8.82 13.52 5.29
C ASN A 142 -7.96 12.28 5.57
N GLY A 143 -6.83 12.11 4.89
CA GLY A 143 -5.97 10.93 4.98
C GLY A 143 -6.44 9.76 4.14
N GLU A 144 -7.21 10.01 3.08
CA GLU A 144 -7.83 8.97 2.26
C GLU A 144 -7.26 8.99 0.83
N CYS A 145 -7.03 7.80 0.26
CA CYS A 145 -6.78 7.61 -1.16
C CYS A 145 -7.47 6.33 -1.66
N ASN A 146 -7.80 6.29 -2.95
CA ASN A 146 -8.54 5.20 -3.57
C ASN A 146 -7.93 4.82 -4.92
N ILE A 147 -8.06 3.55 -5.27
CA ILE A 147 -7.79 3.03 -6.60
C ILE A 147 -8.87 2.02 -6.99
N GLU A 148 -9.36 2.15 -8.22
CA GLU A 148 -10.46 1.35 -8.77
C GLU A 148 -9.98 0.47 -9.93
N ASP A 149 -10.88 -0.34 -10.48
CA ASP A 149 -10.65 -1.19 -11.66
C ASP A 149 -9.52 -2.22 -11.49
N LEU A 150 -9.34 -2.70 -10.26
CA LEU A 150 -8.33 -3.69 -9.92
C LEU A 150 -8.81 -5.10 -10.27
N ASP A 151 -7.95 -5.89 -10.89
CA ASP A 151 -8.21 -7.30 -11.15
C ASP A 151 -8.27 -8.12 -9.85
N VAL A 152 -8.92 -9.28 -9.90
CA VAL A 152 -8.77 -10.30 -8.87
C VAL A 152 -7.30 -10.69 -8.71
N GLY A 153 -6.82 -10.75 -7.47
CA GLY A 153 -5.42 -11.03 -7.16
C GLY A 153 -4.99 -10.54 -5.78
N VAL A 154 -3.69 -10.60 -5.54
CA VAL A 154 -3.06 -10.17 -4.29
C VAL A 154 -2.15 -8.98 -4.55
N TYR A 155 -2.28 -7.96 -3.72
CA TYR A 155 -1.62 -6.67 -3.87
C TYR A 155 -0.75 -6.37 -2.65
N LEU A 156 0.49 -5.98 -2.88
CA LEU A 156 1.36 -5.39 -1.87
C LEU A 156 1.15 -3.88 -1.86
N VAL A 157 0.96 -3.30 -0.67
CA VAL A 157 0.83 -1.85 -0.46
C VAL A 157 1.91 -1.37 0.50
N TYR A 158 2.62 -0.30 0.13
CA TYR A 158 3.64 0.30 0.98
C TYR A 158 3.73 1.82 0.78
N ALA A 159 4.02 2.56 1.85
CA ALA A 159 4.30 3.98 1.75
C ALA A 159 5.66 4.22 1.09
N LYS A 160 5.68 5.04 0.04
CA LYS A 160 6.91 5.48 -0.64
C LYS A 160 7.40 6.81 -0.07
N ASN A 161 6.48 7.68 0.32
CA ASN A 161 6.76 8.93 1.01
C ASN A 161 5.68 9.15 2.08
N ILE A 162 6.10 9.26 3.34
CA ILE A 162 5.19 9.46 4.47
C ILE A 162 4.87 10.95 4.72
N ALA A 163 5.43 11.87 3.93
CA ALA A 163 5.35 13.31 4.15
C ALA A 163 5.77 13.68 5.59
N ASN A 164 4.80 14.03 6.45
CA ASN A 164 5.02 14.33 7.87
C ASN A 164 4.21 13.42 8.81
N TYR A 165 3.67 12.32 8.30
CA TYR A 165 2.90 11.33 9.04
C TYR A 165 3.81 10.29 9.72
N ASP A 166 3.21 9.36 10.46
CA ASP A 166 3.88 8.22 11.07
C ASP A 166 4.47 7.23 10.03
N ASN A 167 5.39 6.38 10.49
CA ASN A 167 5.88 5.28 9.68
C ASN A 167 4.75 4.27 9.48
N ILE A 168 4.40 4.01 8.22
CA ILE A 168 3.33 3.07 7.87
C ILE A 168 3.91 1.69 7.61
N THR A 169 3.35 0.69 8.28
CA THR A 169 3.73 -0.71 8.09
C THR A 169 3.21 -1.18 6.73
N PRO A 170 4.06 -1.70 5.84
CA PRO A 170 3.62 -2.32 4.59
C PRO A 170 2.66 -3.49 4.87
N PHE A 171 1.78 -3.79 3.93
CA PHE A 171 0.81 -4.87 4.08
C PHE A 171 0.42 -5.47 2.73
N ILE A 172 -0.17 -6.66 2.76
CA ILE A 172 -0.78 -7.31 1.60
C ILE A 172 -2.30 -7.25 1.74
N VAL A 173 -3.01 -7.12 0.62
CA VAL A 173 -4.47 -7.18 0.53
C VAL A 173 -4.90 -7.97 -0.71
N SER A 174 -5.92 -8.81 -0.57
CA SER A 174 -6.51 -9.56 -1.69
C SER A 174 -7.78 -8.90 -2.23
N ILE A 175 -8.01 -9.07 -3.53
CA ILE A 175 -9.29 -8.83 -4.19
C ILE A 175 -9.75 -10.15 -4.82
N PRO A 176 -10.93 -10.66 -4.48
CA PRO A 176 -11.76 -10.22 -3.36
C PRO A 176 -11.11 -10.54 -2.00
N SER A 177 -11.67 -9.97 -0.93
CA SER A 177 -11.42 -10.39 0.45
C SER A 177 -12.65 -11.08 1.03
N TRP A 178 -12.43 -12.05 1.90
CA TRP A 178 -13.48 -12.84 2.53
C TRP A 178 -13.92 -12.21 3.83
N ASN A 179 -15.23 -12.01 3.98
CA ASN A 179 -15.83 -11.60 5.23
C ASN A 179 -16.42 -12.82 5.94
N GLU A 180 -15.79 -13.22 7.05
CA GLU A 180 -16.23 -14.38 7.84
C GLU A 180 -17.62 -14.22 8.48
N LYS A 181 -18.03 -12.99 8.81
CA LYS A 181 -19.32 -12.75 9.45
C LYS A 181 -20.46 -12.89 8.46
N ASP A 182 -20.30 -12.26 7.32
CA ASP A 182 -21.32 -12.16 6.29
C ASP A 182 -21.24 -13.31 5.28
N LYS A 183 -20.18 -14.14 5.40
CA LYS A 183 -19.88 -15.28 4.53
C LYS A 183 -19.94 -14.88 3.06
N SER A 184 -19.35 -13.73 2.75
CA SER A 184 -19.41 -13.10 1.44
C SER A 184 -18.05 -12.57 1.00
N MET A 185 -17.90 -12.43 -0.31
CA MET A 185 -16.73 -11.81 -0.93
C MET A 185 -16.96 -10.32 -1.13
N SER A 186 -16.00 -9.52 -0.69
CA SER A 186 -15.95 -8.10 -0.94
C SER A 186 -14.89 -7.79 -1.99
N TYR A 187 -15.28 -7.05 -3.01
CA TYR A 187 -14.37 -6.59 -4.07
C TYR A 187 -13.91 -5.14 -3.81
N ASP A 188 -14.72 -4.37 -3.09
CA ASP A 188 -14.41 -3.02 -2.64
C ASP A 188 -13.91 -3.07 -1.19
N ILE A 189 -12.61 -2.87 -1.02
CA ILE A 189 -11.93 -3.06 0.27
C ILE A 189 -11.57 -1.71 0.88
N GLN A 190 -11.92 -1.51 2.15
CA GLN A 190 -11.39 -0.41 2.95
C GLN A 190 -10.35 -0.94 3.94
N VAL A 191 -9.17 -0.32 3.92
CA VAL A 191 -8.06 -0.67 4.81
C VAL A 191 -7.62 0.52 5.67
N ILE A 192 -7.36 0.24 6.93
CA ILE A 192 -6.74 1.18 7.87
C ILE A 192 -5.37 0.60 8.25
N PRO A 193 -4.26 1.13 7.71
CA PRO A 193 -2.96 0.53 7.89
C PRO A 193 -2.39 0.77 9.29
N LYS A 194 -1.60 -0.19 9.80
CA LYS A 194 -0.82 -0.03 11.03
C LYS A 194 0.24 1.06 10.84
N HIS A 195 0.41 1.93 11.84
CA HIS A 195 1.44 2.97 11.83
C HIS A 195 2.17 3.07 13.18
N THR A 196 3.38 3.63 13.14
CA THR A 196 4.25 3.84 14.31
C THR A 196 4.87 5.22 14.30
N GLU A 197 4.89 5.87 15.46
CA GLU A 197 5.41 7.24 15.60
C GLU A 197 6.87 7.37 15.17
N ILE A 198 7.18 8.46 14.46
CA ILE A 198 8.58 8.81 14.18
C ILE A 198 9.25 9.30 15.46
N VAL A 199 10.21 8.54 15.98
CA VAL A 199 11.08 8.99 17.08
C VAL A 199 12.04 10.06 16.56
N LYS A 200 11.72 11.33 16.81
CA LYS A 200 12.64 12.44 16.51
C LYS A 200 13.82 12.35 17.48
N LYS A 201 15.00 11.97 16.99
CA LYS A 201 16.24 12.11 17.76
C LYS A 201 16.42 13.58 18.08
N GLU A 202 16.35 13.95 19.35
CA GLU A 202 16.74 15.28 19.79
C GLU A 202 18.19 15.51 19.36
N LYS A 203 18.46 16.60 18.65
CA LYS A 203 19.85 17.00 18.42
C LYS A 203 20.47 17.21 19.80
N PRO A 204 21.65 16.62 20.11
CA PRO A 204 22.30 16.89 21.38
C PRO A 204 22.43 18.39 21.51
N LYS A 205 21.80 18.96 22.54
CA LYS A 205 21.93 20.37 22.86
C LYS A 205 23.39 20.53 23.26
N VAL A 206 24.22 21.03 22.34
CA VAL A 206 25.61 21.36 22.65
C VAL A 206 25.55 22.21 23.92
N PRO A 207 26.29 21.86 24.99
CA PRO A 207 26.35 22.70 26.17
C PRO A 207 26.62 24.12 25.69
N ALA A 208 25.90 25.11 26.21
CA ALA A 208 26.17 26.50 25.90
C ALA A 208 27.60 26.79 26.38
N THR A 209 28.59 26.63 25.50
CA THR A 209 29.91 27.16 25.73
C THR A 209 29.70 28.67 25.66
N ALA A 210 29.97 29.38 26.76
CA ALA A 210 29.98 30.83 26.82
C ALA A 210 31.16 31.40 25.99
N TYR A 211 31.31 30.94 24.76
CA TYR A 211 32.36 31.30 23.84
C TYR A 211 31.85 32.48 23.02
N ASP A 212 32.07 33.69 23.53
CA ASP A 212 32.09 34.87 22.67
C ASP A 212 33.34 34.79 21.79
N GLY A 213 33.24 35.21 20.53
CA GLY A 213 34.26 34.97 19.50
C GLY A 213 35.59 35.72 19.68
N ASN A 214 35.95 36.17 20.88
CA ASN A 214 37.21 36.87 21.12
C ASN A 214 38.33 35.90 21.52
N SER A 215 39.16 35.57 20.52
CA SER A 215 40.15 34.48 20.47
C SER A 215 41.44 34.71 21.28
N ILE A 216 41.36 35.12 22.55
CA ILE A 216 42.56 35.26 23.40
C ILE A 216 42.98 33.93 24.06
N TYR A 217 42.04 33.02 24.33
CA TYR A 217 42.34 31.78 25.08
C TYR A 217 42.95 30.66 24.24
N LEU A 218 42.74 30.63 22.92
CA LEU A 218 43.40 29.66 22.03
C LEU A 218 44.89 29.99 21.80
N ALA A 219 45.31 31.23 22.03
CA ALA A 219 46.71 31.63 21.91
C ALA A 219 47.56 31.22 23.13
N LEU A 220 46.97 31.11 24.32
CA LEU A 220 47.71 30.76 25.55
C LEU A 220 47.99 29.25 25.68
N GLY A 221 47.14 28.39 25.11
CA GLY A 221 47.37 26.94 25.08
C GLY A 221 48.51 26.50 24.16
N GLY A 222 48.83 27.28 23.12
CA GLY A 222 49.90 26.97 22.16
C GLY A 222 51.32 27.33 22.65
N ILE A 223 51.46 28.30 23.54
CA ILE A 223 52.78 28.79 24.00
C ILE A 223 53.40 27.83 25.05
N GLY A 224 52.57 27.10 25.81
CA GLY A 224 53.05 26.14 26.83
C GLY A 224 53.77 24.91 26.26
N LEU A 225 53.47 24.49 25.03
CA LEU A 225 54.09 23.31 24.41
C LEU A 225 55.41 23.62 23.67
N ILE A 226 55.66 24.89 23.29
CA ILE A 226 56.91 25.27 22.62
C ILE A 226 58.03 25.53 23.64
N GLY A 227 57.69 26.02 24.85
CA GLY A 227 58.66 26.27 25.92
C GLY A 227 59.25 25.00 26.56
N SER A 228 58.55 23.86 26.53
CA SER A 228 59.06 22.60 27.06
C SER A 228 60.08 21.94 26.12
N ALA A 229 59.96 22.10 24.81
CA ALA A 229 60.89 21.53 23.84
C ALA A 229 62.30 22.16 23.93
N THR A 230 62.42 23.46 24.19
CA THR A 230 63.72 24.13 24.33
C THR A 230 64.47 23.78 25.61
N LEU A 231 63.79 23.39 26.69
CA LEU A 231 64.44 22.94 27.93
C LEU A 231 65.02 21.52 27.80
N PHE A 232 64.42 20.64 26.98
CA PHE A 232 64.95 19.29 26.79
C PHE A 232 66.14 19.21 25.81
N PHE A 233 66.26 20.13 24.85
CA PHE A 233 67.41 20.14 23.93
C PHE A 233 68.69 20.77 24.52
N ASN A 234 68.58 21.65 25.52
CA ASN A 234 69.75 22.27 26.14
C ASN A 234 70.40 21.43 27.26
N ALA A 235 69.74 20.36 27.71
CA ALA A 235 70.26 19.43 28.72
C ALA A 235 71.18 18.33 28.15
N ARG A 236 71.35 18.24 26.82
CA ARG A 236 72.06 17.13 26.16
C ARG A 236 73.44 17.48 25.60
N LYS A 237 74.06 18.58 26.04
CA LYS A 237 75.44 18.94 25.71
C LYS A 237 76.26 19.17 26.98
N LYS A 238 76.65 18.08 27.64
CA LYS A 238 77.84 17.98 28.48
C LYS A 238 78.19 16.49 28.65
N GLU A 239 78.96 16.00 27.68
CA GLU A 239 80.08 15.07 27.84
C GLU A 239 80.95 15.20 26.59
#